data_AF-A0A3S0QIW9-F1
#
_entry.id   AF-A0A3S0QIW9-F1
#
_cell.length_a   1.000
_cell.length_b   1.000
_cell.length_c   1.000
_cell.angle_alpha   90.00
_cell.angle_beta   90.00
_cell.angle_gamma   90.00
#
_symmetry.space_group_name_H-M   'P 1'
#
loop_
_entity.id
_entity.type
_entity.pdbx_description
1 polymer ?
#
loop_
_entity_poly.entity_id
_entity_poly.type
_entity_poly.pdbx_seq_one_letter_code
_entity_poly.pdbx_strand_id
1 'polypeptide(L)'
;MSEVAQPKSTLPKVLLARMKARARAIQEASLEHIGLPTDSDEWGEMPEELTEPLDYPPDQELARLMDQLDVALHAHPISDGTRRRFESGNWTFGSAFQAFQPRKIVRGFILPVRQVPISQPVSLRVFALIEIDDESYLDRHLPQGIHYHYCLADRRHTTTVICWDNRWRSDQSRPEDVRGLFHELHAQGAKNLRARPELWSDEKRQSIRAACSPDLTRFNINEFRCASNGSSPVWPTNAVLTPRPTPASPPGNRKRK
;
A
#
# COMPACT_ATOMS: atom_id res chain seq x y z
N MET A 1 -12.60 29.80 -25.74
CA MET A 1 -11.83 28.60 -26.13
C MET A 1 -11.96 27.62 -24.98
N SER A 2 -12.83 26.62 -25.13
CA SER A 2 -13.10 25.64 -24.07
C SER A 2 -12.05 24.54 -24.16
N GLU A 3 -11.25 24.39 -23.11
CA GLU A 3 -10.41 23.20 -22.91
C GLU A 3 -11.33 21.99 -22.74
N VAL A 4 -11.33 21.13 -23.75
CA VAL A 4 -11.93 19.81 -23.67
C VAL A 4 -11.04 18.98 -22.74
N ALA A 5 -11.51 18.75 -21.53
CA ALA A 5 -10.89 17.79 -20.61
C ALA A 5 -10.81 16.42 -21.33
N GLN A 6 -9.59 15.98 -21.64
CA GLN A 6 -9.40 14.64 -22.21
C GLN A 6 -9.87 13.59 -21.20
N PRO A 7 -10.65 12.59 -21.63
CA PRO A 7 -11.02 11.49 -20.76
C PRO A 7 -9.76 10.76 -20.30
N LYS A 8 -9.53 10.71 -18.99
CA LYS A 8 -8.47 9.89 -18.39
C LYS A 8 -8.65 8.46 -18.90
N SER A 9 -7.70 7.99 -19.70
CA SER A 9 -7.73 6.66 -20.31
C SER A 9 -7.97 5.60 -19.23
N THR A 10 -9.08 4.87 -19.34
CA THR A 10 -9.44 3.75 -18.45
C THR A 10 -8.65 2.47 -18.78
N LEU A 11 -7.94 2.46 -19.91
CA LEU A 11 -7.25 1.29 -20.44
C LEU A 11 -6.15 0.74 -19.51
N PRO A 12 -5.24 1.56 -18.91
CA PRO A 12 -4.24 1.03 -17.98
C PRO A 12 -4.85 0.33 -16.76
N LYS A 13 -5.95 0.87 -16.22
CA LYS A 13 -6.66 0.26 -15.09
C LYS A 13 -7.30 -1.08 -15.47
N VAL A 14 -7.92 -1.15 -16.64
CA VAL A 14 -8.51 -2.40 -17.14
C VAL A 14 -7.45 -3.47 -17.39
N LEU A 15 -6.32 -3.09 -18.01
CA LEU A 15 -5.20 -4.00 -18.26
C LEU A 15 -4.58 -4.49 -16.94
N LEU A 16 -4.35 -3.61 -15.97
CA LEU A 16 -3.84 -4.00 -14.66
C LEU A 16 -4.80 -4.93 -13.91
N ALA A 17 -6.11 -4.68 -13.96
CA ALA A 17 -7.11 -5.56 -13.38
C ALA A 17 -7.09 -6.96 -14.02
N ARG A 18 -6.95 -7.04 -15.35
CA ARG A 18 -6.81 -8.31 -16.07
C ARG A 18 -5.52 -9.04 -15.70
N MET A 19 -4.41 -8.33 -15.56
CA MET A 19 -3.15 -8.92 -15.10
C MET A 19 -3.29 -9.49 -13.69
N LYS A 20 -3.89 -8.73 -12.75
CA LYS A 20 -4.18 -9.19 -11.38
C LYS A 20 -5.05 -10.46 -11.39
N ALA A 21 -6.08 -10.50 -12.23
CA ALA A 21 -6.93 -11.68 -12.39
C ALA A 21 -6.17 -12.89 -12.95
N ARG A 22 -5.32 -12.70 -13.98
CA ARG A 22 -4.51 -13.78 -14.56
C ARG A 22 -3.48 -14.32 -13.57
N ALA A 23 -2.79 -13.45 -12.83
CA ALA A 23 -1.84 -13.86 -11.79
C ALA A 23 -2.51 -14.70 -10.70
N ARG A 24 -3.74 -14.33 -10.30
CA ARG A 24 -4.54 -15.11 -9.37
C ARG A 24 -4.93 -16.48 -9.94
N ALA A 25 -5.34 -16.55 -11.20
CA ALA A 25 -5.66 -17.82 -11.86
C ALA A 25 -4.44 -18.75 -11.94
N ILE A 26 -3.25 -18.21 -12.23
CA ILE A 26 -1.98 -18.97 -12.21
C ILE A 26 -1.72 -19.50 -10.80
N GLN A 27 -1.89 -18.67 -9.77
CA GLN A 27 -1.71 -19.08 -8.39
C GLN A 27 -2.68 -20.19 -7.97
N GLU A 28 -3.95 -20.10 -8.36
CA GLU A 28 -4.96 -21.12 -8.08
C GLU A 28 -4.63 -22.44 -8.82
N ALA A 29 -4.35 -22.37 -10.12
CA ALA A 29 -4.01 -23.54 -10.95
C ALA A 29 -2.70 -24.23 -10.54
N SER A 30 -1.77 -23.49 -9.91
CA SER A 30 -0.49 -24.05 -9.44
C SER A 30 -0.64 -25.11 -8.34
N LEU A 31 -1.80 -25.18 -7.68
CA LEU A 31 -2.13 -26.22 -6.71
C LEU A 31 -2.97 -27.37 -7.30
N GLU A 32 -3.61 -27.16 -8.45
CA GLU A 32 -4.51 -28.15 -9.08
C GLU A 32 -3.75 -29.29 -9.77
N HIS A 33 -2.49 -29.08 -10.13
CA HIS A 33 -1.64 -30.08 -10.78
C HIS A 33 -1.04 -31.10 -9.79
N ILE A 34 -1.38 -31.00 -8.50
CA ILE A 34 -0.86 -31.86 -7.46
C ILE A 34 -1.85 -33.01 -7.29
N GLY A 35 -1.47 -34.20 -7.75
CA GLY A 35 -2.32 -35.40 -7.65
C GLY A 35 -2.84 -35.59 -6.22
N LEU A 36 -4.17 -35.66 -6.09
CA LEU A 36 -4.82 -35.98 -4.82
C LEU A 36 -4.69 -37.49 -4.54
N PRO A 37 -4.61 -37.92 -3.26
CA PRO A 37 -4.63 -39.33 -2.93
C PRO A 37 -5.94 -39.96 -3.42
N THR A 38 -5.85 -41.07 -4.14
CA THR A 38 -6.98 -42.00 -4.29
C THR A 38 -7.16 -42.78 -2.99
N ASP A 39 -8.38 -43.25 -2.71
CA ASP A 39 -8.74 -44.02 -1.49
C ASP A 39 -7.99 -45.36 -1.32
N SER A 40 -7.00 -45.65 -2.18
CA SER A 40 -6.13 -46.82 -2.10
C SER A 40 -4.87 -46.48 -1.28
N ASP A 41 -4.55 -47.31 -0.29
CA ASP A 41 -3.32 -47.25 0.52
C ASP A 41 -2.00 -47.41 -0.28
N GLU A 42 -2.08 -47.55 -1.61
CA GLU A 42 -0.95 -47.66 -2.52
C GLU A 42 -0.94 -46.47 -3.47
N TRP A 43 0.14 -45.69 -3.42
CA TRP A 43 0.49 -44.78 -4.50
C TRP A 43 1.03 -45.63 -5.66
N GLY A 44 0.59 -45.33 -6.90
CA GLY A 44 1.41 -45.67 -8.06
C GLY A 44 2.78 -44.98 -7.94
N GLU A 45 3.82 -45.58 -8.52
CA GLU A 45 5.17 -44.98 -8.54
C GLU A 45 5.08 -43.52 -9.03
N MET A 46 5.48 -42.58 -8.18
CA MET A 46 5.50 -41.17 -8.53
C MET A 46 6.66 -40.90 -9.49
N PRO A 47 6.45 -40.14 -10.58
CA PRO A 47 7.53 -39.75 -11.48
C PRO A 47 8.65 -39.04 -10.70
N GLU A 48 9.91 -39.42 -10.93
CA GLU A 48 11.11 -38.77 -10.37
C GLU A 48 11.16 -37.25 -10.69
N GLU A 49 10.43 -36.80 -11.71
CA GLU A 49 10.36 -35.41 -12.20
C GLU A 49 9.87 -34.38 -11.16
N LEU A 50 9.33 -34.80 -10.01
CA LEU A 50 8.90 -33.90 -8.94
C LEU A 50 10.02 -33.53 -7.93
N THR A 51 11.27 -33.98 -8.15
CA THR A 51 12.42 -33.53 -7.35
C THR A 51 13.03 -32.21 -7.83
N GLU A 52 12.83 -31.85 -9.10
CA GLU A 52 13.34 -30.60 -9.64
C GLU A 52 12.29 -29.48 -9.53
N PRO A 53 12.70 -28.22 -9.26
CA PRO A 53 11.78 -27.11 -9.30
C PRO A 53 11.12 -27.06 -10.68
N LEU A 54 9.81 -27.30 -10.75
CA LEU A 54 9.03 -26.94 -11.94
C LEU A 54 9.25 -25.45 -12.21
N ASP A 55 10.05 -25.16 -13.23
CA ASP A 55 10.21 -23.81 -13.74
C ASP A 55 8.92 -23.49 -14.49
N TYR A 56 8.10 -22.61 -13.91
CA TYR A 56 6.88 -22.18 -14.58
C TYR A 56 7.31 -21.32 -15.77
N PRO A 57 7.08 -21.77 -17.02
CA PRO A 57 7.42 -20.93 -18.16
C PRO A 57 6.65 -19.61 -18.05
N PRO A 58 7.20 -18.51 -18.61
CA PRO A 58 6.49 -17.23 -18.65
C PRO A 58 5.08 -17.40 -19.22
N ASP A 59 4.07 -16.91 -18.50
CA ASP A 59 2.69 -17.00 -18.93
C ASP A 59 2.44 -16.07 -20.12
N GLN A 60 2.14 -16.63 -21.29
CA GLN A 60 2.00 -15.87 -22.54
C GLN A 60 0.91 -14.80 -22.47
N GLU A 61 -0.20 -15.07 -21.77
CA GLU A 61 -1.26 -14.08 -21.61
C GLU A 61 -0.82 -12.93 -20.71
N LEU A 62 -0.17 -13.24 -19.59
CA LEU A 62 0.38 -12.24 -18.68
C LEU A 62 1.47 -11.39 -19.37
N ALA A 63 2.35 -12.00 -20.17
CA ALA A 63 3.33 -11.31 -21.00
C ALA A 63 2.65 -10.34 -21.97
N ARG A 64 1.64 -10.80 -22.72
CA ARG A 64 0.89 -9.98 -23.66
C ARG A 64 0.19 -8.80 -22.97
N LEU A 65 -0.39 -9.02 -21.78
CA LEU A 65 -1.03 -7.96 -21.00
C LEU A 65 0.00 -6.95 -20.45
N MET A 66 1.17 -7.43 -20.03
CA MET A 66 2.30 -6.60 -19.60
C MET A 66 2.75 -5.66 -20.73
N ASP A 67 2.95 -6.19 -21.93
CA ASP A 67 3.36 -5.40 -23.10
C ASP A 67 2.31 -4.35 -23.49
N GLN A 68 1.03 -4.75 -23.48
CA GLN A 68 -0.08 -3.82 -23.74
C GLN A 68 -0.13 -2.68 -22.72
N LEU A 69 0.13 -3.00 -21.44
CA LEU A 69 0.17 -2.01 -20.38
C LEU A 69 1.38 -1.11 -20.50
N ASP A 70 2.57 -1.64 -20.81
CA ASP A 70 3.78 -0.83 -21.00
C ASP A 70 3.61 0.19 -22.15
N VAL A 71 3.04 -0.26 -23.28
CA VAL A 71 2.69 0.61 -24.41
C VAL A 71 1.67 1.68 -24.01
N ALA A 72 0.61 1.30 -23.29
CA ALA A 72 -0.41 2.25 -22.83
C ALA A 72 0.18 3.28 -21.84
N LEU A 73 1.23 2.91 -21.11
CA LEU A 73 1.93 3.78 -20.17
C LEU A 73 3.07 4.58 -20.81
N HIS A 74 3.31 4.49 -22.11
CA HIS A 74 4.52 5.04 -22.74
C HIS A 74 4.78 6.53 -22.42
N ALA A 75 3.71 7.34 -22.40
CA ALA A 75 3.76 8.78 -22.14
C ALA A 75 3.81 9.16 -20.65
N HIS A 76 3.77 8.20 -19.72
CA HIS A 76 3.78 8.50 -18.29
C HIS A 76 5.21 8.77 -17.82
N PRO A 77 5.48 9.93 -17.19
CA PRO A 77 6.79 10.21 -16.63
C PRO A 77 7.09 9.26 -15.47
N ILE A 78 8.34 8.81 -15.38
CA ILE A 78 8.82 7.92 -14.33
C ILE A 78 9.83 8.70 -13.50
N SER A 79 9.66 8.72 -12.17
CA SER A 79 10.61 9.40 -11.28
C SER A 79 11.95 8.67 -11.20
N ASP A 80 13.02 9.41 -10.93
CA ASP A 80 14.34 8.81 -10.70
C ASP A 80 14.36 7.88 -9.48
N GLY A 81 13.50 8.14 -8.49
CA GLY A 81 13.32 7.28 -7.32
C GLY A 81 12.78 5.90 -7.70
N THR A 82 11.69 5.86 -8.47
CA THR A 82 11.10 4.61 -9.00
C THR A 82 12.09 3.87 -9.89
N ARG A 83 12.83 4.58 -10.75
CA ARG A 83 13.87 3.99 -11.60
C ARG A 83 14.97 3.30 -10.80
N ARG A 84 15.55 3.98 -9.79
CA ARG A 84 16.60 3.40 -8.94
C ARG A 84 16.13 2.14 -8.20
N ARG A 85 14.88 2.12 -7.73
CA ARG A 85 14.29 0.95 -7.06
C ARG A 85 14.05 -0.20 -8.03
N PHE A 86 13.59 0.10 -9.24
CA PHE A 86 13.46 -0.90 -10.29
C PHE A 86 14.82 -1.56 -10.58
N GLU A 87 15.87 -0.76 -10.76
CA GLU A 87 17.23 -1.23 -11.07
C GLU A 87 17.89 -2.02 -9.93
N SER A 88 17.44 -1.85 -8.69
CA SER A 88 18.02 -2.55 -7.53
C SER A 88 17.53 -3.98 -7.33
N GLY A 89 16.65 -4.51 -8.20
CA GLY A 89 16.04 -5.82 -7.98
C GLY A 89 15.47 -6.46 -9.23
N ASN A 90 15.15 -7.75 -9.09
CA ASN A 90 14.44 -8.51 -10.13
C ASN A 90 12.97 -8.60 -9.75
N TRP A 91 12.14 -7.79 -10.42
CA TRP A 91 10.72 -7.64 -10.11
C TRP A 91 9.86 -8.54 -10.98
N THR A 92 8.95 -9.30 -10.36
CA THR A 92 8.01 -10.19 -11.05
C THR A 92 6.57 -9.83 -10.72
N PHE A 93 5.64 -10.15 -11.63
CA PHE A 93 4.23 -9.85 -11.43
C PHE A 93 3.50 -11.01 -10.73
N GLY A 94 3.42 -10.93 -9.41
CA GLY A 94 2.70 -11.90 -8.58
C GLY A 94 3.54 -13.14 -8.25
N SER A 95 2.84 -14.18 -7.80
CA SER A 95 3.44 -15.41 -7.27
C SER A 95 2.57 -16.62 -7.53
N ALA A 96 3.19 -17.78 -7.74
CA ALA A 96 2.55 -19.09 -7.80
C ALA A 96 2.92 -19.93 -6.57
N PHE A 97 2.26 -21.07 -6.39
CA PHE A 97 2.66 -22.07 -5.43
C PHE A 97 3.45 -23.17 -6.14
N GLN A 98 4.56 -23.57 -5.53
CA GLN A 98 5.29 -24.75 -5.92
C GLN A 98 5.14 -25.77 -4.81
N ALA A 99 4.63 -26.94 -5.17
CA ALA A 99 4.53 -28.07 -4.26
C ALA A 99 5.73 -28.99 -4.39
N PHE A 100 6.07 -29.62 -3.27
CA PHE A 100 7.12 -30.63 -3.18
C PHE A 100 6.52 -32.01 -2.97
N GLN A 101 7.37 -33.02 -2.96
CA GLN A 101 6.99 -34.37 -2.59
C GLN A 101 6.26 -34.41 -1.22
N PRO A 102 5.07 -35.02 -1.15
CA PRO A 102 4.37 -35.26 0.11
C PRO A 102 5.24 -36.04 1.11
N ARG A 103 5.10 -35.75 2.39
CA ARG A 103 5.79 -36.45 3.48
C ARG A 103 4.79 -37.23 4.33
N LYS A 104 5.07 -38.50 4.59
CA LYS A 104 4.27 -39.34 5.49
C LYS A 104 4.37 -38.84 6.93
N ILE A 105 3.24 -38.77 7.62
CA ILE A 105 3.12 -38.49 9.05
C ILE A 105 2.30 -39.61 9.72
N VAL A 106 2.23 -39.61 11.05
CA VAL A 106 1.58 -40.67 11.85
C VAL A 106 0.13 -40.95 11.44
N ARG A 107 -0.59 -39.93 10.95
CA ARG A 107 -2.00 -40.03 10.53
C ARG A 107 -2.26 -39.38 9.17
N GLY A 108 -1.48 -39.76 8.16
CA GLY A 108 -1.68 -39.32 6.78
C GLY A 108 -0.43 -38.69 6.20
N PHE A 109 -0.60 -37.60 5.47
CA PHE A 109 0.48 -36.97 4.72
C PHE A 109 0.42 -35.45 4.85
N ILE A 110 1.58 -34.81 4.74
CA ILE A 110 1.71 -33.36 4.58
C ILE A 110 2.33 -33.06 3.23
N LEU A 111 1.73 -32.12 2.49
CA LEU A 111 2.25 -31.64 1.21
C LEU A 111 2.99 -30.31 1.47
N PRO A 112 4.32 -30.27 1.39
CA PRO A 112 5.04 -29.03 1.53
C PRO A 112 4.78 -28.16 0.31
N VAL A 113 4.45 -26.89 0.52
CA VAL A 113 4.24 -25.90 -0.54
C VAL A 113 5.07 -24.67 -0.20
N ARG A 114 5.74 -24.08 -1.21
CA ARG A 114 6.34 -22.75 -1.10
C ARG A 114 5.73 -21.81 -2.10
N GLN A 115 5.71 -20.53 -1.77
CA GLN A 115 5.35 -19.47 -2.71
C GLN A 115 6.60 -19.11 -3.52
N VAL A 116 6.47 -19.09 -4.85
CA VAL A 116 7.52 -18.71 -5.81
C VAL A 116 7.04 -17.55 -6.67
N PRO A 117 7.93 -16.67 -7.16
CA PRO A 117 7.53 -15.64 -8.12
C PRO A 117 7.01 -16.27 -9.41
N ILE A 118 6.01 -15.64 -10.05
CA ILE A 118 5.67 -15.99 -11.44
C ILE A 118 6.84 -15.53 -12.31
N SER A 119 7.37 -16.39 -13.19
CA SER A 119 8.51 -16.11 -14.08
C SER A 119 8.20 -15.10 -15.20
N GLN A 120 7.41 -14.07 -14.89
CA GLN A 120 7.11 -12.95 -15.77
C GLN A 120 7.75 -11.67 -15.21
N PRO A 121 8.85 -11.18 -15.82
CA PRO A 121 9.46 -9.93 -15.40
C PRO A 121 8.53 -8.74 -15.63
N VAL A 122 8.61 -7.76 -14.75
CA VAL A 122 7.86 -6.50 -14.82
C VAL A 122 8.68 -5.46 -15.56
N SER A 123 8.05 -4.65 -16.43
CA SER A 123 8.72 -3.50 -17.03
C SER A 123 8.81 -2.32 -16.06
N LEU A 124 9.72 -1.37 -16.28
CA LEU A 124 9.84 -0.18 -15.43
C LEU A 124 8.52 0.61 -15.32
N ARG A 125 7.75 0.73 -16.40
CA ARG A 125 6.47 1.49 -16.37
C ARG A 125 5.39 0.75 -15.61
N VAL A 126 5.31 -0.56 -15.78
CA VAL A 126 4.35 -1.37 -15.04
C VAL A 126 4.71 -1.40 -13.55
N PHE A 127 6.00 -1.48 -13.23
CA PHE A 127 6.51 -1.32 -11.86
C PHE A 127 6.11 0.02 -11.27
N ALA A 128 6.31 1.12 -12.01
CA ALA A 128 5.90 2.46 -11.60
C ALA A 128 4.40 2.55 -11.33
N LEU A 129 3.56 1.95 -12.20
CA LEU A 129 2.12 1.93 -11.99
C LEU A 129 1.75 1.15 -10.72
N ILE A 130 2.33 -0.03 -10.49
CA ILE A 130 2.05 -0.85 -9.31
C ILE A 130 2.49 -0.15 -8.03
N GLU A 131 3.62 0.56 -8.07
CA GLU A 131 4.13 1.33 -6.94
C GLU A 131 3.21 2.51 -6.57
N ILE A 132 2.56 3.10 -7.57
CA ILE A 132 1.68 4.26 -7.41
C ILE A 132 0.22 3.83 -7.13
N ASP A 133 -0.19 2.67 -7.62
CA ASP A 133 -1.56 2.13 -7.55
C ASP A 133 -1.80 1.34 -6.27
N ASP A 134 -1.78 2.03 -5.13
CA ASP A 134 -2.77 1.68 -4.12
C ASP A 134 -4.00 2.57 -4.39
N GLU A 135 -5.14 1.96 -4.73
CA GLU A 135 -6.45 2.65 -4.80
C GLU A 135 -6.91 3.05 -3.37
N SER A 136 -5.98 3.14 -2.41
CA SER A 136 -6.27 3.60 -1.06
C SER A 136 -6.61 5.07 -1.12
N TYR A 137 -7.62 5.43 -0.36
CA TYR A 137 -8.17 6.77 -0.34
C TYR A 137 -8.23 7.30 1.07
N LEU A 138 -8.50 8.59 1.16
CA LEU A 138 -8.71 9.29 2.42
C LEU A 138 -10.20 9.55 2.58
N ASP A 139 -10.77 9.03 3.64
CA ASP A 139 -12.15 9.35 4.03
C ASP A 139 -12.14 10.49 5.04
N ARG A 140 -12.73 11.63 4.68
CA ARG A 140 -12.77 12.83 5.52
C ARG A 140 -13.89 12.70 6.55
N HIS A 141 -13.52 12.71 7.81
CA HIS A 141 -14.42 12.59 8.94
C HIS A 141 -14.50 13.91 9.73
N LEU A 142 -15.70 14.29 10.15
CA LEU A 142 -16.05 15.59 10.74
C LEU A 142 -16.40 15.59 12.25
N PRO A 143 -17.01 14.53 12.84
CA PRO A 143 -17.55 14.57 14.20
C PRO A 143 -16.57 14.95 15.32
N GLN A 144 -15.26 14.75 15.16
CA GLN A 144 -14.23 15.10 16.15
C GLN A 144 -13.28 16.21 15.67
N GLY A 145 -13.77 17.08 14.79
CA GLY A 145 -12.96 17.97 13.97
C GLY A 145 -12.49 17.26 12.70
N ILE A 146 -12.12 18.02 11.68
CA ILE A 146 -11.72 17.48 10.37
C ILE A 146 -10.45 16.63 10.54
N HIS A 147 -10.55 15.35 10.17
CA HIS A 147 -9.44 14.40 10.07
C HIS A 147 -9.72 13.39 8.96
N TYR A 148 -8.71 12.60 8.60
CA TYR A 148 -8.82 11.66 7.50
C TYR A 148 -8.55 10.24 7.97
N HIS A 149 -9.45 9.31 7.68
CA HIS A 149 -9.15 7.90 7.80
C HIS A 149 -8.41 7.43 6.56
N TYR A 150 -7.32 6.68 6.76
CA TYR A 150 -6.69 5.97 5.66
C TYR A 150 -7.49 4.70 5.37
N CYS A 151 -7.97 4.56 4.14
CA CYS A 151 -8.80 3.44 3.69
C CYS A 151 -8.06 2.69 2.60
N LEU A 152 -8.05 1.36 2.66
CA LEU A 152 -7.45 0.54 1.63
C LEU A 152 -8.28 0.57 0.34
N ALA A 153 -7.68 0.11 -0.76
CA ALA A 153 -8.32 -0.05 -2.07
C ALA A 153 -9.68 -0.79 -2.03
N ASP A 154 -9.86 -1.70 -1.09
CA ASP A 154 -11.09 -2.49 -0.90
C ASP A 154 -12.16 -1.79 -0.05
N ARG A 155 -12.00 -0.48 0.19
CA ARG A 155 -12.88 0.37 1.00
C ARG A 155 -12.91 0.07 2.49
N ARG A 156 -12.03 -0.80 3.00
CA ARG A 156 -11.92 -1.01 4.44
C ARG A 156 -11.14 0.13 5.08
N HIS A 157 -11.71 0.69 6.14
CA HIS A 157 -11.03 1.71 6.93
C HIS A 157 -9.93 1.04 7.75
N THR A 158 -8.75 1.65 7.78
CA THR A 158 -7.69 1.23 8.69
C THR A 158 -7.81 1.94 10.05
N THR A 159 -7.01 1.50 11.01
CA THR A 159 -6.78 2.18 12.28
C THR A 159 -5.90 3.42 12.13
N THR A 160 -5.42 3.76 10.93
CA THR A 160 -4.58 4.94 10.74
C THR A 160 -5.44 6.15 10.44
N VAL A 161 -5.27 7.19 11.26
CA VAL A 161 -5.87 8.51 11.05
C VAL A 161 -4.78 9.52 10.74
N ILE A 162 -5.10 10.47 9.88
CA ILE A 162 -4.22 11.53 9.41
C ILE A 162 -4.80 12.88 9.85
N CYS A 163 -3.97 13.71 10.45
CA CYS A 163 -4.35 14.98 11.08
C CYS A 163 -3.32 16.07 10.76
N TRP A 164 -3.80 17.30 10.62
CA TRP A 164 -2.94 18.48 10.54
C TRP A 164 -2.43 18.88 11.92
N ASP A 165 -1.22 19.45 11.99
CA ASP A 165 -0.82 20.19 13.19
C ASP A 165 -1.50 21.56 13.21
N ASN A 166 -2.60 21.67 13.95
CA ASN A 166 -3.35 22.93 14.08
C ASN A 166 -2.71 23.93 15.06
N ARG A 167 -1.67 23.53 15.81
CA ARG A 167 -0.92 24.40 16.73
C ARG A 167 0.23 25.11 16.04
N TRP A 168 0.70 24.56 14.91
CA TRP A 168 1.77 25.15 14.12
C TRP A 168 1.38 26.56 13.65
N ARG A 169 2.32 27.48 13.77
CA ARG A 169 2.22 28.85 13.26
C ARG A 169 3.30 29.04 12.23
N SER A 170 2.93 29.54 11.05
CA SER A 170 3.88 29.85 10.01
C SER A 170 4.82 30.94 10.49
N ASP A 171 6.12 30.71 10.39
CA ASP A 171 7.07 31.81 10.43
C ASP A 171 6.99 32.56 9.10
N GLN A 172 6.42 33.77 9.10
CA GLN A 172 6.29 34.58 7.89
C GLN A 172 7.65 34.95 7.27
N SER A 173 8.75 34.77 8.00
CA SER A 173 10.11 34.98 7.49
C SER A 173 10.66 33.79 6.69
N ARG A 174 9.98 32.64 6.67
CA ARG A 174 10.38 31.42 5.95
C ARG A 174 9.28 30.96 5.00
N PRO A 175 9.28 31.42 3.73
CA PRO A 175 8.24 31.06 2.76
C PRO A 175 8.18 29.56 2.44
N GLU A 176 9.26 28.83 2.69
CA GLU A 176 9.35 27.37 2.60
C GLU A 176 8.76 26.62 3.80
N ASP A 177 8.24 27.30 4.82
CA ASP A 177 7.76 26.66 6.04
C ASP A 177 6.37 26.03 5.81
N VAL A 178 6.35 24.70 5.74
CA VAL A 178 5.16 23.92 5.37
C VAL A 178 4.54 23.30 6.61
N ARG A 179 3.27 23.62 6.89
CA ARG A 179 2.50 22.99 7.99
C ARG A 179 2.57 21.47 7.90
N GLY A 180 3.00 20.82 8.97
CA GLY A 180 3.13 19.36 9.02
C GLY A 180 1.79 18.62 9.04
N LEU A 181 1.75 17.49 8.33
CA LEU A 181 0.70 16.48 8.35
C LEU A 181 1.22 15.25 9.10
N PHE A 182 0.42 14.69 9.99
CA PHE A 182 0.82 13.62 10.90
C PHE A 182 -0.16 12.46 10.85
N HIS A 183 0.31 11.26 11.17
CA HIS A 183 -0.51 10.06 11.30
C HIS A 183 -0.45 9.51 12.73
N GLU A 184 -1.53 8.86 13.15
CA GLU A 184 -1.63 8.21 14.45
C GLU A 184 -2.55 7.00 14.40
N LEU A 185 -2.43 6.13 15.40
CA LEU A 185 -3.33 5.00 15.58
C LEU A 185 -4.62 5.46 16.25
N HIS A 186 -5.72 5.24 15.56
CA HIS A 186 -7.08 5.44 16.04
C HIS A 186 -7.58 4.18 16.76
N ALA A 187 -8.07 4.38 17.99
CA ALA A 187 -8.73 3.42 18.88
C ALA A 187 -8.37 1.93 18.64
N GLN A 188 -7.44 1.41 19.45
CA GLN A 188 -7.23 -0.04 19.56
C GLN A 188 -8.58 -0.72 19.85
N GLY A 189 -9.01 -1.62 18.95
CA GLY A 189 -10.22 -2.44 19.11
C GLY A 189 -11.43 -2.05 18.27
N ALA A 190 -11.47 -0.86 17.64
CA ALA A 190 -12.59 -0.48 16.76
C ALA A 190 -12.45 -1.03 15.33
N LYS A 191 -11.20 -1.23 14.88
CA LYS A 191 -10.84 -1.77 13.56
C LYS A 191 -9.59 -2.65 13.73
N ASN A 192 -9.54 -3.78 13.02
CA ASN A 192 -8.43 -4.73 13.12
C ASN A 192 -7.34 -4.53 12.06
N LEU A 193 -7.58 -3.66 11.08
CA LEU A 193 -6.68 -3.44 9.94
C LEU A 193 -5.82 -2.22 10.19
N ARG A 194 -4.50 -2.42 10.24
CA ARG A 194 -3.52 -1.36 10.44
C ARG A 194 -2.85 -1.02 9.11
N ALA A 195 -2.88 0.25 8.72
CA ALA A 195 -2.01 0.71 7.64
C ALA A 195 -0.55 0.68 8.12
N ARG A 196 0.40 0.63 7.19
CA ARG A 196 1.84 0.67 7.49
C ARG A 196 2.48 1.96 6.98
N PRO A 197 2.23 3.13 7.62
CA PRO A 197 2.84 4.39 7.22
C PRO A 197 4.35 4.36 7.14
N GLU A 198 5.01 3.55 7.96
CA GLU A 198 6.45 3.31 7.94
C GLU A 198 6.97 2.75 6.60
N LEU A 199 6.11 2.15 5.78
CA LEU A 199 6.45 1.65 4.44
C LEU A 199 6.05 2.63 3.32
N TRP A 200 5.38 3.74 3.63
CA TRP A 200 5.03 4.72 2.61
C TRP A 200 6.27 5.44 2.09
N SER A 201 6.42 5.41 0.76
CA SER A 201 7.40 6.22 0.05
C SER A 201 7.12 7.72 0.21
N ASP A 202 8.13 8.54 -0.08
CA ASP A 202 7.99 10.00 -0.07
C ASP A 202 6.92 10.46 -1.08
N GLU A 203 6.84 9.81 -2.24
CA GLU A 203 5.82 10.11 -3.24
C GLU A 203 4.40 9.83 -2.71
N LYS A 204 4.20 8.71 -2.00
CA LYS A 204 2.91 8.39 -1.37
C LYS A 204 2.57 9.40 -0.28
N ARG A 205 3.54 9.78 0.55
CA ARG A 205 3.36 10.79 1.63
C ARG A 205 3.01 12.16 1.07
N GLN A 206 3.68 12.59 0.00
CA GLN A 206 3.36 13.82 -0.72
C GLN A 206 1.97 13.75 -1.36
N SER A 207 1.59 12.62 -1.95
CA SER A 207 0.26 12.40 -2.52
C SER A 207 -0.85 12.51 -1.47
N ILE A 208 -0.67 11.87 -0.31
CA ILE A 208 -1.57 11.99 0.85
C ILE A 208 -1.71 13.45 1.27
N ARG A 209 -0.59 14.17 1.38
CA ARG A 209 -0.62 15.61 1.69
C ARG A 209 -1.38 16.40 0.63
N ALA A 210 -1.09 16.18 -0.64
CA ALA A 210 -1.71 16.89 -1.74
C ALA A 210 -3.23 16.68 -1.75
N ALA A 211 -3.71 15.49 -1.39
CA ALA A 211 -5.13 15.19 -1.22
C ALA A 211 -5.77 15.95 -0.05
N CYS A 212 -5.07 16.13 1.08
CA CYS A 212 -5.58 16.88 2.24
C CYS A 212 -5.49 18.40 2.09
N SER A 213 -4.53 18.91 1.32
CA SER A 213 -4.17 20.34 1.29
C SER A 213 -5.31 21.27 0.83
N PRO A 214 -6.18 20.92 -0.14
CA PRO A 214 -7.30 21.76 -0.54
C PRO A 214 -8.26 22.10 0.62
N ASP A 215 -8.39 21.22 1.62
CA ASP A 215 -9.24 21.50 2.78
C ASP A 215 -8.68 22.66 3.63
N LEU A 216 -7.36 22.90 3.64
CA LEU A 216 -6.76 24.04 4.35
C LEU A 216 -7.15 25.39 3.74
N THR A 217 -7.52 25.43 2.46
CA THR A 217 -8.05 26.65 1.82
C THR A 217 -9.54 26.83 2.05
N ARG A 218 -10.25 25.76 2.41
CA ARG A 218 -11.71 25.74 2.54
C ARG A 218 -12.18 25.91 3.99
N PHE A 219 -11.44 25.36 4.94
CA PHE A 219 -11.80 25.33 6.35
C PHE A 219 -10.74 26.02 7.20
N ASN A 220 -11.17 26.64 8.29
CA ASN A 220 -10.24 27.23 9.24
C ASN A 220 -9.43 26.12 9.93
N ILE A 221 -8.14 26.35 10.19
CA ILE A 221 -7.27 25.37 10.84
C ILE A 221 -7.81 24.88 12.21
N ASN A 222 -8.57 25.72 12.91
CA ASN A 222 -9.18 25.37 14.20
C ASN A 222 -10.34 24.36 14.08
N GLU A 223 -10.87 24.13 12.87
CA GLU A 223 -11.90 23.12 12.59
C GLU A 223 -11.30 21.72 12.47
N PHE A 224 -9.98 21.61 12.32
CA PHE A 224 -9.28 20.33 12.20
C PHE A 224 -9.00 19.72 13.55
N ARG A 225 -9.10 18.39 13.61
CA ARG A 225 -8.63 17.61 14.76
C ARG A 225 -7.12 17.73 14.84
N CYS A 226 -6.62 18.17 15.99
CA CYS A 226 -5.18 18.21 16.24
C CYS A 226 -4.60 16.81 16.35
N ALA A 227 -3.44 16.57 15.73
CA ALA A 227 -2.67 15.35 15.94
C ALA A 227 -2.26 15.16 17.41
N SER A 228 -2.32 13.93 17.94
CA SER A 228 -1.90 13.64 19.31
C SER A 228 -0.38 13.75 19.49
N ASN A 229 0.08 13.87 20.73
CA ASN A 229 1.52 13.98 21.02
C ASN A 229 2.33 12.74 20.59
N GLY A 230 1.68 11.59 20.39
CA GLY A 230 2.30 10.36 19.90
C GLY A 230 2.21 10.17 18.38
N SER A 231 1.76 11.20 17.65
CA SER A 231 1.64 11.12 16.19
C SER A 231 3.01 11.20 15.51
N SER A 232 3.17 10.49 14.40
CA SER A 232 4.37 10.50 13.57
C SER A 232 4.17 11.30 12.29
N PRO A 233 5.21 11.92 11.72
CA PRO A 233 5.08 12.73 10.53
C PRO A 233 4.69 11.91 9.29
N VAL A 234 3.71 12.41 8.54
CA VAL A 234 3.44 11.99 7.16
C VAL A 234 4.30 12.83 6.22
N TRP A 235 4.12 14.15 6.26
CA TRP A 235 4.86 15.11 5.43
C TRP A 235 4.88 16.52 6.04
N PRO A 236 6.01 17.25 6.02
CA PRO A 236 7.36 16.75 5.71
C PRO A 236 7.79 15.60 6.64
N THR A 237 8.66 14.70 6.18
CA THR A 237 9.08 13.52 6.96
C THR A 237 9.89 13.88 8.21
N ASN A 238 10.50 15.06 8.23
CA ASN A 238 11.22 15.64 9.36
C ASN A 238 10.36 16.62 10.20
N ALA A 239 9.05 16.69 9.96
CA ALA A 239 8.19 17.60 10.70
C ALA A 239 8.14 17.22 12.19
N VAL A 240 8.34 18.22 13.05
CA VAL A 240 8.20 18.07 14.50
C VAL A 240 6.84 18.62 14.91
N LEU A 241 6.08 17.83 15.65
CA LEU A 241 4.76 18.23 16.12
C LEU A 241 4.88 19.36 17.16
N THR A 242 4.13 20.43 16.98
CA THR A 242 4.12 21.55 17.93
C THR A 242 3.61 21.08 19.30
N PRO A 243 4.33 21.30 20.42
CA PRO A 243 3.88 20.84 21.74
C PRO A 243 2.55 21.47 22.18
N ARG A 244 1.78 20.76 23.03
CA ARG A 244 0.64 21.40 23.70
C ARG A 244 1.14 22.40 24.75
N PRO A 245 0.47 23.55 24.93
CA PRO A 245 0.76 24.42 26.06
C PRO A 245 0.58 23.61 27.34
N THR A 246 1.61 23.56 28.18
CA THR A 246 1.49 22.96 29.51
C THR A 246 0.49 23.81 30.29
N PRO A 247 -0.56 23.24 30.91
CA PRO A 247 -1.42 24.01 31.78
C PRO A 247 -0.56 24.63 32.88
N ALA A 248 -0.67 25.95 33.06
CA ALA A 248 0.04 26.65 34.12
C ALA A 248 -0.29 25.97 35.45
N SER A 249 0.74 25.61 36.22
CA SER A 249 0.55 25.07 37.56
C SER A 249 -0.38 25.99 38.35
N PRO A 250 -1.42 25.47 39.01
CA PRO A 250 -2.33 26.31 39.78
C PRO A 250 -1.53 27.14 40.79
N PRO A 251 -1.86 28.42 40.98
CA PRO A 251 -1.13 29.27 41.91
C PRO A 251 -1.14 28.61 43.29
N GLY A 252 0.06 28.25 43.77
CA GLY A 252 0.23 27.56 45.04
C GLY A 252 -0.46 28.36 46.14
N ASN A 253 -1.39 27.70 46.83
CA ASN A 253 -2.10 28.26 47.98
C ASN A 253 -1.07 28.67 49.04
N ARG A 254 -0.69 29.95 49.05
CA ARG A 254 0.05 30.54 50.17
C ARG A 254 -0.88 30.50 51.36
N LYS A 255 -0.72 29.48 52.21
CA LYS A 255 -1.34 29.43 53.54
C LYS A 255 -1.00 30.75 54.25
N ARG A 256 -2.02 31.58 54.46
CA ARG A 256 -1.94 32.71 55.38
C ARG A 256 -1.76 32.13 56.79
N LYS A 257 -0.68 32.55 57.45
CA LYS A 257 -0.49 32.38 58.90
C LYS A 257 -1.44 33.32 59.64
#